data_AF-A0AB33JUN8-F1
#
_entry.id   AF-A0AB33JUN8-F1
#
_cell.length_a   1.000
_cell.length_b   1.000
_cell.length_c   1.000
_cell.angle_alpha   90.00
_cell.angle_beta   90.00
_cell.angle_gamma   90.00
#
_symmetry.space_group_name_H-M   'P 1'
#
loop_
_entity.id
_entity.type
_entity.pdbx_description
1 polymer ?
#
loop_
_entity_poly.entity_id
_entity_poly.type
_entity_poly.pdbx_seq_one_letter_code
_entity_poly.pdbx_strand_id
1 'polypeptide(L)'
;MNTDHARALELIRSAEAATLGALSGEGTAAGEAHRLTAEAARLLEPITEAGPCQRKGCTNTVMQRATGRPRLYCGTVCQQAAYWARKADAA
;
A
#
# COMPACT_ATOMS: atom_id res chain seq x y z
N MET A 1 -9.15 2.84 17.45
CA MET A 1 -7.90 2.11 17.15
C MET A 1 -7.77 2.04 15.64
N ASN A 2 -6.71 2.60 15.05
CA ASN A 2 -6.52 2.64 13.60
C ASN A 2 -6.45 1.19 13.07
N THR A 3 -7.34 0.82 12.15
CA THR A 3 -7.49 -0.56 11.62
C THR A 3 -6.18 -1.12 11.07
N ASP A 4 -5.33 -0.26 10.52
CA ASP A 4 -4.02 -0.63 9.99
C ASP A 4 -3.04 -1.03 11.11
N HIS A 5 -3.12 -0.40 12.29
CA HIS A 5 -2.28 -0.75 13.43
C HIS A 5 -2.69 -2.09 14.04
N ALA A 6 -4.00 -2.34 14.16
CA ALA A 6 -4.50 -3.62 14.64
C ALA A 6 -4.05 -4.78 13.72
N ARG A 7 -4.19 -4.59 12.40
CA ARG A 7 -3.77 -5.56 11.39
C ARG A 7 -2.24 -5.75 11.35
N ALA A 8 -1.47 -4.68 11.52
CA ALA A 8 -0.02 -4.78 11.61
C ALA A 8 0.42 -5.60 12.83
N LEU A 9 -0.23 -5.43 13.99
CA LEU A 9 0.07 -6.23 15.19
C LEU A 9 -0.26 -7.71 15.01
N GLU A 10 -1.33 -8.04 14.28
CA GLU A 10 -1.65 -9.42 13.91
C GLU A 10 -0.57 -10.03 13.03
N LEU A 11 -0.13 -9.32 11.99
CA LEU A 11 0.96 -9.77 11.11
C LEU A 11 2.27 -9.98 11.87
N ILE A 12 2.59 -9.08 12.82
CA ILE A 12 3.79 -9.21 13.67
C ILE A 12 3.70 -10.46 14.55
N ARG A 13 2.55 -10.73 15.19
CA ARG A 13 2.35 -11.95 15.98
C ARG A 13 2.47 -13.21 15.13
N SER A 14 1.95 -13.21 13.91
CA SER A 14 2.11 -14.34 12.98
C SER A 14 3.56 -14.51 12.53
N ALA A 15 4.30 -13.43 12.31
CA ALA A 15 5.72 -13.48 11.96
C ALA A 15 6.56 -14.04 13.11
N GLU A 16 6.24 -13.70 14.35
CA GLU A 16 6.88 -14.26 15.55
C GLU A 16 6.67 -15.79 15.62
N ALA A 17 5.44 -16.26 15.41
CA ALA A 17 5.14 -17.69 15.38
C ALA A 17 5.92 -18.44 14.27
N ALA A 18 5.99 -17.85 13.07
CA ALA A 18 6.78 -18.41 11.96
C ALA A 18 8.29 -18.41 12.26
N THR A 19 8.80 -17.40 12.96
CA THR A 19 10.20 -17.35 13.39
C THR A 19 10.51 -18.48 14.37
N LEU A 20 9.62 -18.74 15.33
CA LEU A 20 9.75 -19.88 16.25
C LEU A 20 9.75 -21.23 15.50
N GLY A 21 8.84 -21.40 14.52
CA GLY A 21 8.81 -22.57 13.65
C GLY A 21 10.13 -22.78 12.88
N ALA A 22 10.71 -21.68 12.37
CA ALA A 22 11.99 -21.72 11.67
C ALA A 22 13.14 -22.15 12.59
N LEU A 23 13.17 -21.65 13.83
CA LEU A 23 14.15 -22.05 14.84
C LEU A 23 14.03 -23.52 15.23
N SER A 24 12.82 -24.10 15.16
CA SER A 24 12.60 -25.54 15.37
C SER A 24 12.96 -26.42 14.17
N GLY A 25 13.44 -25.84 13.06
CA GLY A 25 13.94 -26.58 11.89
C GLY A 25 13.05 -26.54 10.65
N GLU A 26 11.95 -25.78 10.66
CA GLU A 26 11.09 -25.60 9.48
C GLU A 26 11.68 -24.56 8.52
N GLY A 27 12.51 -25.01 7.56
CA GLY A 27 13.25 -24.12 6.66
C GLY A 27 12.40 -23.12 5.86
N THR A 28 11.14 -23.43 5.56
CA THR A 28 10.21 -22.51 4.86
C THR A 28 9.62 -21.43 5.75
N ALA A 29 9.60 -21.65 7.07
CA ALA A 29 8.99 -20.72 8.02
C ALA A 29 9.78 -19.40 8.16
N ALA A 30 11.10 -19.42 7.88
CA ALA A 30 11.91 -18.19 7.83
C ALA A 30 11.48 -17.24 6.70
N GLY A 31 11.16 -17.79 5.53
CA GLY A 31 10.67 -17.01 4.39
C GLY A 31 9.29 -16.40 4.69
N GLU A 32 8.43 -17.16 5.35
CA GLU A 32 7.11 -16.69 5.77
C GLU A 32 7.17 -15.60 6.83
N ALA A 33 8.04 -15.76 7.84
CA ALA A 33 8.29 -14.72 8.84
C ALA A 33 8.73 -13.40 8.17
N HIS A 34 9.69 -13.47 7.25
CA HIS A 34 10.16 -12.29 6.52
C HIS A 34 9.05 -11.63 5.70
N ARG A 35 8.23 -12.42 5.01
CA ARG A 35 7.10 -11.94 4.21
C ARG A 35 6.08 -11.19 5.09
N LEU A 36 5.72 -11.77 6.23
CA LEU A 36 4.75 -11.19 7.18
C LEU A 36 5.28 -9.89 7.80
N THR A 37 6.56 -9.84 8.17
CA THR A 37 7.19 -8.61 8.67
C THR A 37 7.20 -7.51 7.60
N ALA A 38 7.55 -7.84 6.36
CA ALA A 38 7.53 -6.89 5.26
C ALA A 38 6.12 -6.34 4.99
N GLU A 39 5.09 -7.19 5.06
CA GLU A 39 3.70 -6.78 4.92
C GLU A 39 3.26 -5.83 6.05
N ALA A 40 3.62 -6.14 7.30
CA ALA A 40 3.35 -5.27 8.44
C ALA A 40 4.02 -3.90 8.29
N ALA A 41 5.28 -3.86 7.85
CA ALA A 41 6.01 -2.63 7.61
C ALA A 41 5.31 -1.76 6.54
N ARG A 42 4.85 -2.37 5.43
CA ARG A 42 4.12 -1.65 4.37
C ARG A 42 2.80 -1.08 4.84
N LEU A 43 2.09 -1.76 5.74
CA LEU A 43 0.85 -1.27 6.34
C LEU A 43 1.07 -0.03 7.20
N LEU A 44 2.26 0.10 7.80
CA LEU A 44 2.63 1.22 8.65
C LEU A 44 3.41 2.32 7.92
N GLU A 45 3.78 2.12 6.65
CA GLU A 45 4.44 3.16 5.86
C GLU A 45 3.63 4.46 5.85
N PRO A 46 4.24 5.63 6.15
CA PRO A 46 3.52 6.88 6.17
C PRO A 46 2.98 7.20 4.78
N ILE A 47 1.74 7.69 4.75
CA ILE A 47 1.16 8.26 3.55
C ILE A 47 1.68 9.70 3.45
N THR A 48 2.37 9.99 2.35
CA THR A 48 3.02 11.27 2.10
C THR A 48 2.50 11.88 0.80
N GLU A 49 2.77 13.17 0.61
CA GLU A 49 2.48 13.86 -0.63
C GLU A 49 3.43 13.38 -1.73
N ALA A 50 2.87 13.03 -2.89
CA ALA A 50 3.62 12.58 -4.06
C ALA A 50 3.53 13.50 -5.27
N GLY A 51 2.88 14.65 -5.12
CA GLY A 51 2.74 15.66 -6.17
C GLY A 51 1.28 15.93 -6.57
N PRO A 52 1.07 16.83 -7.55
CA PRO A 52 -0.27 17.29 -7.90
C PRO A 52 -1.09 16.21 -8.63
N CYS A 53 -2.42 16.26 -8.44
CA CYS A 53 -3.34 15.44 -9.21
C CYS A 53 -3.26 15.78 -10.71
N GLN A 54 -3.13 14.77 -11.57
CA GLN A 54 -3.03 14.97 -13.02
C GLN A 54 -4.38 15.27 -13.72
N ARG A 55 -5.49 15.30 -12.98
CA ARG A 55 -6.80 15.66 -13.56
C ARG A 55 -6.85 17.18 -13.77
N LYS A 56 -7.04 17.61 -15.02
CA LYS A 56 -7.21 19.03 -15.39
C LYS A 56 -8.26 19.70 -14.49
N GLY A 57 -7.87 20.83 -13.89
CA GLY A 57 -8.72 21.62 -12.99
C GLY A 57 -8.82 21.10 -11.54
N CYS A 58 -8.12 20.02 -11.17
CA CYS A 58 -8.00 19.59 -9.77
C CYS A 58 -6.78 20.25 -9.12
N THR A 59 -6.97 20.84 -7.94
CA THR A 59 -5.92 21.48 -7.14
C THR A 59 -5.41 20.60 -6.00
N ASN A 60 -5.91 19.37 -5.88
CA ASN A 60 -5.52 18.46 -4.80
C ASN A 60 -4.18 17.78 -5.07
N THR A 61 -3.49 17.43 -3.99
CA THR A 61 -2.27 16.61 -4.01
C THR A 61 -2.61 15.12 -3.96
N VAL A 62 -1.76 14.30 -4.56
CA VAL A 62 -1.82 12.84 -4.46
C VAL A 62 -1.14 12.41 -3.17
N MET A 63 -1.89 11.70 -2.34
CA MET A 63 -1.39 11.05 -1.13
C MET A 63 -1.10 9.57 -1.42
N GLN A 64 0.11 9.10 -1.14
CA GLN A 64 0.49 7.70 -1.29
C GLN A 64 1.62 7.28 -0.33
N ARG A 65 1.76 5.97 -0.14
CA ARG A 65 2.93 5.40 0.53
C ARG A 65 4.17 5.57 -0.36
N ALA A 66 5.35 5.58 0.24
CA ALA A 66 6.61 5.74 -0.49
C ALA A 66 6.86 4.59 -1.48
N THR A 67 6.39 3.39 -1.15
CA THR A 67 6.54 2.22 -2.01
C THR A 67 5.30 1.96 -2.88
N GLY A 68 5.53 1.37 -4.06
CA GLY A 68 4.47 0.98 -4.99
C GLY A 68 4.46 1.80 -6.28
N ARG A 69 3.44 1.58 -7.11
CA ARG A 69 3.26 2.32 -8.36
C ARG A 69 2.79 3.75 -8.06
N PRO A 70 3.45 4.78 -8.60
CA PRO A 70 3.00 6.16 -8.43
C PRO A 70 1.55 6.35 -8.86
N ARG A 71 0.73 6.91 -7.97
CA ARG A 71 -0.65 7.31 -8.27
C ARG A 71 -0.63 8.63 -9.03
N LEU A 72 -1.42 8.70 -10.09
CA LEU A 72 -1.54 9.92 -10.92
C LEU A 72 -2.69 10.83 -10.47
N TYR A 73 -3.64 10.28 -9.71
CA TYR A 73 -4.88 10.95 -9.34
C TYR A 73 -5.10 10.84 -7.84
N CYS A 74 -5.60 11.91 -7.22
CA CYS A 74 -5.83 11.96 -5.77
C CYS A 74 -6.90 10.96 -5.31
N GLY A 75 -7.81 10.57 -6.21
CA GLY A 75 -8.89 9.62 -5.92
C GLY A 75 -9.50 9.00 -7.17
N THR A 76 -10.39 8.04 -6.95
CA THR A 76 -11.10 7.28 -8.00
C THR A 76 -11.97 8.17 -8.88
N VAL A 77 -12.58 9.21 -8.31
CA VAL A 77 -13.38 10.20 -9.07
C VAL A 77 -12.52 10.92 -10.12
N CYS A 78 -11.32 11.40 -9.75
CA CYS A 78 -10.42 12.07 -10.69
C CYS A 78 -9.86 11.10 -11.73
N GLN A 79 -9.61 9.85 -11.35
CA GLN A 79 -9.20 8.80 -12.28
C GLN A 79 -10.28 8.50 -13.32
N GLN A 80 -11.53 8.32 -12.89
CA GLN A 80 -12.65 8.05 -13.80
C GLN A 80 -12.93 9.24 -14.72
N ALA A 81 -12.92 10.47 -14.18
CA ALA A 81 -13.09 11.67 -14.99
C ALA A 81 -12.02 11.78 -16.08
N ALA A 82 -10.75 11.52 -15.73
CA ALA A 82 -9.66 11.51 -16.70
C ALA A 82 -9.79 10.40 -17.75
N TYR A 83 -10.31 9.23 -17.36
CA TYR A 83 -10.60 8.14 -18.28
C TYR A 83 -11.69 8.53 -19.30
N TRP A 84 -12.81 9.08 -18.85
CA TRP A 84 -13.90 9.49 -19.73
C TRP A 84 -13.52 10.64 -20.66
N ALA A 85 -12.75 11.62 -20.17
CA ALA A 85 -12.23 12.69 -21.02
C ALA A 85 -11.37 12.16 -22.17
N ARG A 86 -10.42 11.25 -21.87
CA ARG A 86 -9.59 10.61 -22.91
C ARG A 86 -10.41 9.80 -23.91
N LYS A 87 -11.48 9.16 -23.45
CA LYS A 87 -12.36 8.38 -24.31
C LYS A 87 -13.18 9.28 -25.25
N ALA A 88 -13.61 10.45 -24.79
CA ALA A 88 -14.30 11.44 -25.59
C ALA A 88 -13.38 12.10 -26.63
N ASP A 89 -12.12 12.38 -26.28
CA ASP A 89 -11.13 12.96 -27.19
C ASP A 89 -10.69 11.98 -28.31
N ALA A 90 -10.94 10.68 -28.14
CA ALA A 90 -10.57 9.62 -29.07
C ALA A 90 -11.72 9.19 -30.01
N ALA A 91 -12.90 9.80 -29.88
CA ALA A 91 -14.09 9.55 -30.70
C ALA A 91 -14.29 10.68 -31.72
#